data_AF-A0AAV9QL04-F1
#
_entry.id   AF-A0AAV9QL04-F1
#
_cell.length_a   1.000
_cell.length_b   1.000
_cell.length_c   1.000
_cell.angle_alpha   90.00
_cell.angle_beta   90.00
_cell.angle_gamma   90.00
#
_symmetry.space_group_name_H-M   'P 1'
#
loop_
_entity.id
_entity.type
_entity.pdbx_description
1 polymer ?
#
loop_
_entity_poly.entity_id
_entity_poly.type
_entity_poly.pdbx_seq_one_letter_code
_entity_poly.pdbx_strand_id
1 'polypeptide(L)'
;MAQRQPDNSNPTSPQFAIYYPEGDGYLLVSMLGAGVHGIGCLVRSVADGQVYVRKKISPSYAYNENHECKDVKYYRPHPNIPKLLHVQEHTLLVDPSEYPAEAASPTVSKYFDPDTFKSVAVYFDYCNAGSIMRLTHLKQFKPSTLLLLNIFDQLLGTIAYLHQDGVAHGDAHTGNMFLHFPNENTLLPDVFLGDFGCASTISSDVWQDDSRTQLKREQVIHKWNQGVGDIVRDLSSVVRCMAHLLMGVPPISESEAEGSISSAQNIDVMWKLKEHLKDCFRNRQPYGPYPEQLYYQWFRLDGMVRRMESHQYEAYDDFHDIKECVSDLKWEEEEEAVEKPEDVQDLRWIKDSNERRHLEYRQGSNPHLFPSRRALELFSEQAEIPGPYRIAKVDPQTFRVLEIENFDHGCLIPLPDSHYDEKLLLPSIRQRREIDAEWLNIVERADEVLDGIAAPDYSARMPSGYVKPQRKPVSMDMIQRYFGTDVDWYPGKTYDRFGAGTLVDPVVLGDSDDEEEEVGAVVKRSASMDDAEAGGNGKRLKRESSDEMDEERSMKRRREE
;
A
#
# COMPACT_ATOMS: atom_id res chain seq x y z
N MET A 1 25.25 2.58 10.09
CA MET A 1 26.67 2.97 9.88
C MET A 1 27.01 2.71 8.40
N ALA A 2 26.53 3.56 7.50
CA ALA A 2 26.83 3.42 6.08
C ALA A 2 28.31 3.70 5.77
N GLN A 3 29.06 2.67 5.37
CA GLN A 3 30.39 2.83 4.77
C GLN A 3 30.23 3.57 3.44
N ARG A 4 31.01 4.65 3.23
CA ARG A 4 31.11 5.30 1.91
C ARG A 4 31.57 4.23 0.91
N GLN A 5 30.79 4.00 -0.14
CA GLN A 5 31.22 3.17 -1.27
C GLN A 5 32.56 3.73 -1.81
N PRO A 6 33.53 2.85 -2.13
CA PRO A 6 34.81 3.28 -2.67
C PRO A 6 34.62 3.87 -4.08
N ASP A 7 34.95 5.16 -4.24
CA ASP A 7 34.75 6.00 -5.44
C ASP A 7 35.60 5.62 -6.68
N ASN A 8 36.15 4.41 -6.79
CA ASN A 8 37.24 4.11 -7.75
C ASN A 8 37.05 2.85 -8.63
N SER A 9 35.83 2.34 -8.82
CA SER A 9 35.62 1.34 -9.88
C SER A 9 35.49 2.04 -11.24
N ASN A 10 36.16 1.54 -12.27
CA ASN A 10 35.97 2.00 -13.64
C ASN A 10 34.46 1.95 -13.95
N PRO A 11 33.81 3.05 -14.34
CA PRO A 11 32.34 3.14 -14.51
C PRO A 11 31.80 2.32 -15.69
N THR A 12 32.59 1.39 -16.23
CA THR A 12 32.30 0.57 -17.41
C THR A 12 32.15 -0.91 -17.11
N SER A 13 32.54 -1.40 -15.92
CA SER A 13 32.30 -2.80 -15.58
C SER A 13 30.83 -3.02 -15.21
N PRO A 14 30.19 -4.09 -15.71
CA PRO A 14 28.86 -4.51 -15.27
C PRO A 14 28.79 -4.60 -13.74
N GLN A 15 27.64 -4.24 -13.18
CA GLN A 15 27.35 -4.37 -11.76
C GLN A 15 26.23 -5.39 -11.54
N PHE A 16 26.03 -5.82 -10.30
CA PHE A 16 25.01 -6.79 -9.94
C PHE A 16 23.80 -6.10 -9.32
N ALA A 17 22.61 -6.65 -9.51
CA ALA A 17 21.37 -6.14 -8.93
C ALA A 17 20.45 -7.28 -8.52
N ILE A 18 19.57 -7.00 -7.55
CA ILE A 18 18.47 -7.90 -7.19
C ILE A 18 17.37 -7.73 -8.24
N TYR A 19 17.02 -8.83 -8.91
CA TYR A 19 16.04 -8.90 -9.97
C TYR A 19 14.84 -9.76 -9.57
N TYR A 20 13.66 -9.21 -9.73
CA TYR A 20 12.36 -9.83 -9.50
C TYR A 20 11.80 -10.28 -10.85
N PRO A 21 11.73 -11.60 -11.14
CA PRO A 21 11.31 -12.11 -12.45
C PRO A 21 9.80 -12.01 -12.72
N GLU A 22 9.01 -11.49 -11.78
CA GLU A 22 7.57 -11.28 -11.94
C GLU A 22 7.27 -10.30 -13.10
N GLY A 23 6.16 -10.52 -13.82
CA GLY A 23 5.74 -9.67 -14.94
C GLY A 23 6.85 -9.44 -15.97
N ASP A 24 7.13 -8.17 -16.25
CA ASP A 24 8.18 -7.72 -17.19
C ASP A 24 9.60 -7.73 -16.59
N GLY A 25 9.72 -8.08 -15.31
CA GLY A 25 10.97 -8.05 -14.58
C GLY A 25 11.25 -6.69 -13.93
N TYR A 26 11.71 -6.72 -12.68
CA TYR A 26 11.96 -5.51 -11.90
C TYR A 26 13.29 -5.56 -11.16
N LEU A 27 13.98 -4.42 -11.06
CA LEU A 27 15.20 -4.27 -10.27
C LEU A 27 14.90 -3.60 -8.93
N LEU A 28 15.45 -4.13 -7.83
CA LEU A 28 15.29 -3.51 -6.51
C LEU A 28 15.90 -2.10 -6.50
N VAL A 29 15.13 -1.11 -6.05
CA VAL A 29 15.60 0.25 -5.79
C VAL A 29 15.88 0.44 -4.30
N SER A 30 14.90 0.19 -3.43
CA SER A 30 15.04 0.36 -1.98
C SER A 30 13.99 -0.42 -1.20
N MET A 31 14.26 -0.69 0.08
CA MET A 31 13.24 -1.18 1.02
C MET A 31 12.39 -0.01 1.50
N LEU A 32 11.06 -0.20 1.56
CA LEU A 32 10.12 0.83 2.05
C LEU A 32 9.72 0.57 3.50
N GLY A 33 9.50 -0.70 3.86
CA GLY A 33 9.15 -1.11 5.22
C GLY A 33 8.81 -2.59 5.30
N ALA A 34 8.87 -3.13 6.51
CA ALA A 34 8.42 -4.48 6.83
C ALA A 34 7.36 -4.39 7.92
N GLY A 35 6.24 -5.08 7.71
CA GLY A 35 5.15 -5.20 8.68
C GLY A 35 4.81 -6.67 8.90
N VAL A 36 3.87 -6.91 9.82
CA VAL A 36 3.43 -8.27 10.18
C VAL A 36 2.88 -9.04 8.96
N HIS A 37 2.25 -8.33 8.01
CA HIS A 37 1.62 -8.95 6.84
C HIS A 37 2.55 -9.13 5.65
N GLY A 38 3.69 -8.43 5.62
CA GLY A 38 4.56 -8.46 4.45
C GLY A 38 5.59 -7.36 4.41
N ILE A 39 6.33 -7.34 3.31
CA ILE A 39 7.45 -6.42 3.10
C ILE A 39 7.21 -5.62 1.82
N GLY A 40 7.27 -4.30 1.94
CA GLY A 40 7.17 -3.37 0.82
C GLY A 40 8.56 -2.94 0.35
N CYS A 41 8.78 -2.99 -0.96
CA CYS A 41 9.99 -2.48 -1.60
C CYS A 41 9.66 -1.64 -2.83
N LEU A 42 10.54 -0.70 -3.13
CA LEU A 42 10.51 0.10 -4.33
C LEU A 42 11.31 -0.65 -5.40
N VAL A 43 10.74 -0.80 -6.59
CA VAL A 43 11.34 -1.53 -7.70
C VAL A 43 11.24 -0.73 -8.99
N ARG A 44 12.19 -0.92 -9.90
CA ARG A 44 12.19 -0.30 -11.23
C ARG A 44 11.90 -1.36 -12.29
N SER A 45 10.88 -1.16 -13.08
CA SER A 45 10.55 -2.03 -14.21
C SER A 45 11.65 -1.98 -15.27
N VAL A 46 11.99 -3.15 -15.80
CA VAL A 46 12.99 -3.28 -16.87
C VAL A 46 12.37 -2.93 -18.24
N ALA A 47 11.04 -3.02 -18.39
CA ALA A 47 10.37 -2.74 -19.65
C ALA A 47 10.25 -1.25 -19.97
N ASP A 48 9.81 -0.44 -19.00
CA ASP A 48 9.51 0.99 -19.21
C ASP A 48 10.38 1.93 -18.35
N GLY A 49 11.22 1.37 -17.49
CA GLY A 49 12.10 2.12 -16.61
C GLY A 49 11.37 2.88 -15.49
N GLN A 50 10.05 2.66 -15.33
CA GLN A 50 9.24 3.32 -14.30
C GLN A 50 9.42 2.64 -12.94
N VAL A 51 9.05 3.36 -11.89
CA VAL A 51 9.20 2.91 -10.50
C VAL A 51 7.85 2.53 -9.91
N TYR A 52 7.83 1.38 -9.25
CA TYR A 52 6.64 0.76 -8.67
C TYR A 52 6.89 0.31 -7.23
N VAL A 53 5.80 0.06 -6.51
CA VAL A 53 5.84 -0.58 -5.19
C VAL A 53 5.56 -2.06 -5.37
N ARG A 54 6.51 -2.91 -4.98
CA ARG A 54 6.30 -4.35 -4.83
C ARG A 54 6.08 -4.68 -3.36
N LYS A 55 4.90 -5.19 -3.01
CA LYS A 55 4.60 -5.71 -1.67
C LYS A 55 4.59 -7.24 -1.73
N LYS A 56 5.48 -7.86 -0.97
CA LYS A 56 5.50 -9.31 -0.75
C LYS A 56 4.69 -9.64 0.50
N ILE A 57 3.57 -10.32 0.31
CA ILE A 57 2.66 -10.73 1.37
C ILE A 57 3.06 -12.10 1.89
N SER A 58 3.16 -12.22 3.21
CA SER A 58 3.46 -13.48 3.89
C SER A 58 2.30 -14.47 3.69
N PRO A 59 2.57 -15.76 3.48
CA PRO A 59 1.52 -16.76 3.24
C PRO A 59 0.48 -16.86 4.34
N SER A 60 0.91 -16.64 5.59
CA SER A 60 0.02 -16.66 6.75
C SER A 60 -1.05 -15.56 6.73
N TYR A 61 -0.87 -14.54 5.89
CA TYR A 61 -1.73 -13.36 5.82
C TYR A 61 -2.30 -13.09 4.43
N ALA A 62 -1.74 -13.69 3.38
CA ALA A 62 -2.15 -13.46 2.00
C ALA A 62 -3.63 -13.77 1.79
N TYR A 63 -4.10 -14.91 2.29
CA TYR A 63 -5.39 -15.45 1.93
C TYR A 63 -6.45 -15.32 3.04
N ASN A 64 -7.70 -15.13 2.63
CA ASN A 64 -8.86 -15.27 3.50
C ASN A 64 -9.34 -16.73 3.59
N GLU A 65 -10.47 -16.96 4.27
CA GLU A 65 -11.08 -18.29 4.43
C GLU A 65 -11.53 -18.93 3.10
N ASN A 66 -11.67 -18.14 2.04
CA ASN A 66 -12.04 -18.59 0.70
C ASN A 66 -10.81 -18.71 -0.24
N HIS A 67 -9.59 -18.63 0.30
CA HIS A 67 -8.35 -18.69 -0.47
C HIS A 67 -8.18 -17.57 -1.51
N GLU A 68 -8.75 -16.40 -1.23
CA GLU A 68 -8.56 -15.21 -2.07
C GLU A 68 -7.56 -14.26 -1.40
N CYS A 69 -6.61 -13.72 -2.18
CA CYS A 69 -5.63 -12.77 -1.66
C CYS A 69 -6.34 -11.48 -1.23
N LYS A 70 -6.24 -11.08 0.05
CA LYS A 70 -7.02 -9.95 0.60
C LYS A 70 -6.73 -8.63 -0.10
N ASP A 71 -5.44 -8.31 -0.31
CA ASP A 71 -5.01 -7.10 -1.01
C ASP A 71 -5.56 -7.01 -2.45
N VAL A 72 -5.94 -8.13 -3.06
CA VAL A 72 -6.51 -8.20 -4.42
C VAL A 72 -8.03 -8.23 -4.38
N LYS A 73 -8.62 -9.08 -3.53
CA LYS A 73 -10.07 -9.21 -3.38
C LYS A 73 -10.74 -7.89 -3.02
N TYR A 74 -10.13 -7.12 -2.13
CA TYR A 74 -10.72 -5.88 -1.61
C TYR A 74 -10.21 -4.63 -2.32
N TYR A 75 -9.28 -4.78 -3.27
CA TYR A 75 -8.86 -3.67 -4.13
C TYR A 75 -10.04 -3.14 -4.93
N ARG A 76 -10.16 -1.82 -5.00
CA ARG A 76 -11.14 -1.11 -5.83
C ARG A 76 -10.48 0.04 -6.59
N PRO A 77 -10.61 0.08 -7.93
CA PRO A 77 -10.09 1.20 -8.71
C PRO A 77 -10.74 2.52 -8.29
N HIS A 78 -9.92 3.47 -7.84
CA HIS A 78 -10.36 4.80 -7.43
C HIS A 78 -9.20 5.80 -7.67
N PRO A 79 -9.46 7.07 -8.05
CA PRO A 79 -8.40 8.07 -8.27
C PRO A 79 -7.49 8.29 -7.05
N ASN A 80 -7.96 7.98 -5.84
CA ASN A 80 -7.22 8.08 -4.58
C ASN A 80 -6.88 6.71 -3.97
N ILE A 81 -6.75 5.65 -4.78
CA ILE A 81 -6.21 4.34 -4.39
C ILE A 81 -5.09 3.99 -5.39
N PRO A 82 -3.87 3.63 -4.94
CA PRO A 82 -2.78 3.31 -5.86
C PRO A 82 -3.19 2.20 -6.82
N LYS A 83 -2.92 2.38 -8.12
CA LYS A 83 -3.35 1.40 -9.12
C LYS A 83 -2.68 0.05 -8.87
N LEU A 84 -3.47 -1.02 -8.78
CA LEU A 84 -2.95 -2.39 -8.77
C LEU A 84 -2.57 -2.75 -10.22
N LEU A 85 -1.29 -3.05 -10.43
CA LEU A 85 -0.70 -3.29 -11.75
C LEU A 85 -0.57 -4.77 -12.05
N HIS A 86 -0.07 -5.53 -11.08
CA HIS A 86 0.26 -6.93 -11.26
C HIS A 86 0.16 -7.69 -9.93
N VAL A 87 -0.18 -8.97 -10.03
CA VAL A 87 -0.26 -9.90 -8.92
C VAL A 87 0.42 -11.19 -9.37
N GLN A 88 1.36 -11.68 -8.58
CA GLN A 88 2.02 -12.95 -8.81
C GLN A 88 1.91 -13.81 -7.55
N GLU A 89 1.30 -14.99 -7.69
CA GLU A 89 1.41 -16.02 -6.68
C GLU A 89 2.74 -16.75 -6.82
N HIS A 90 3.33 -17.09 -5.69
CA HIS A 90 4.53 -17.90 -5.63
C HIS A 90 4.24 -19.12 -4.78
N THR A 91 4.23 -20.28 -5.43
CA THR A 91 4.24 -21.57 -4.79
C THR A 91 5.44 -21.63 -3.86
N LEU A 92 5.18 -21.91 -2.58
CA LEU A 92 6.25 -22.01 -1.62
C LEU A 92 7.02 -23.29 -1.82
N LEU A 93 8.25 -23.22 -1.32
CA LEU A 93 9.32 -24.17 -1.57
C LEU A 93 9.23 -25.48 -0.77
N VAL A 94 8.05 -25.79 -0.23
CA VAL A 94 7.81 -27.02 0.50
C VAL A 94 6.77 -27.77 -0.31
N ASP A 95 7.13 -28.94 -0.86
CA ASP A 95 6.13 -29.85 -1.40
C ASP A 95 5.25 -30.29 -0.23
N PRO A 96 3.97 -29.90 -0.20
CA PRO A 96 3.10 -30.20 0.92
C PRO A 96 2.86 -31.71 1.07
N SER A 97 3.05 -32.49 0.01
CA SER A 97 3.00 -33.95 0.05
C SER A 97 4.19 -34.58 0.77
N GLU A 98 5.31 -33.86 0.93
CA GLU A 98 6.45 -34.27 1.74
C GLU A 98 6.23 -33.98 3.25
N TYR A 99 5.13 -33.32 3.62
CA TYR A 99 4.79 -33.05 5.02
C TYR A 99 4.01 -34.24 5.63
N PRO A 100 4.56 -34.95 6.63
CA PRO A 100 3.79 -35.97 7.33
C PRO A 100 2.61 -35.29 8.03
N ALA A 101 1.37 -35.75 7.80
CA ALA A 101 0.17 -35.22 8.46
C ALA A 101 0.30 -35.22 10.01
N GLU A 102 1.16 -36.08 10.54
CA GLU A 102 1.45 -36.24 11.97
C GLU A 102 2.48 -35.24 12.52
N ALA A 103 3.30 -34.63 11.66
CA ALA A 103 4.35 -33.66 12.05
C ALA A 103 3.81 -32.23 12.14
N ALA A 104 2.65 -31.94 11.55
CA ALA A 104 2.02 -30.65 11.66
C ALA A 104 1.38 -30.54 13.05
N SER A 105 1.91 -29.67 13.90
CA SER A 105 1.15 -29.17 15.05
C SER A 105 -0.24 -28.73 14.57
N PRO A 106 -1.32 -28.91 15.35
CA PRO A 106 -2.66 -28.44 14.97
C PRO A 106 -2.69 -26.96 14.54
N THR A 107 -1.76 -26.16 15.04
CA THR A 107 -1.57 -24.77 14.62
C THR A 107 -0.96 -24.70 13.21
N VAL A 108 0.05 -25.51 12.92
CA VAL A 108 0.73 -25.59 11.62
C VAL A 108 -0.19 -26.18 10.56
N SER A 109 -0.96 -27.23 10.86
CA SER A 109 -1.88 -27.86 9.90
C SER A 109 -3.00 -26.92 9.42
N LYS A 110 -3.37 -25.90 10.22
CA LYS A 110 -4.34 -24.88 9.81
C LYS A 110 -3.79 -23.93 8.74
N TYR A 111 -2.48 -23.70 8.72
CA TYR A 111 -1.83 -22.74 7.82
C TYR A 111 -1.11 -23.40 6.64
N PHE A 112 -0.79 -24.69 6.74
CA PHE A 112 -0.11 -25.46 5.70
C PHE A 112 -1.10 -26.25 4.85
N ASP A 113 -2.13 -25.60 4.34
CA ASP A 113 -2.88 -26.16 3.22
C ASP A 113 -2.03 -25.98 1.94
N PRO A 114 -1.64 -27.07 1.25
CA PRO A 114 -0.88 -27.04 0.00
C PRO A 114 -1.37 -26.00 -1.01
N ASP A 115 -2.69 -25.88 -1.13
CA ASP A 115 -3.34 -25.07 -2.16
C ASP A 115 -3.31 -23.58 -1.80
N THR A 116 -3.04 -23.26 -0.53
CA THR A 116 -3.26 -21.94 0.06
C THR A 116 -2.00 -21.38 0.73
N PHE A 117 -1.02 -22.22 1.02
CA PHE A 117 0.28 -21.81 1.55
C PHE A 117 1.14 -21.33 0.39
N LYS A 118 0.78 -20.15 -0.12
CA LYS A 118 1.49 -19.44 -1.18
C LYS A 118 1.82 -18.05 -0.69
N SER A 119 2.94 -17.51 -1.16
CA SER A 119 3.21 -16.09 -0.95
C SER A 119 2.78 -15.31 -2.17
N VAL A 120 2.31 -14.07 -1.99
CA VAL A 120 1.83 -13.24 -3.10
C VAL A 120 2.73 -12.02 -3.22
N ALA A 121 3.15 -11.67 -4.42
CA ALA A 121 3.73 -10.37 -4.73
C ALA A 121 2.67 -9.53 -5.45
N VAL A 122 2.37 -8.36 -4.93
CA VAL A 122 1.46 -7.39 -5.56
C VAL A 122 2.23 -6.12 -5.91
N TYR A 123 1.88 -5.52 -7.04
CA TYR A 123 2.56 -4.35 -7.60
C TYR A 123 1.59 -3.18 -7.70
N PHE A 124 1.99 -2.03 -7.17
CA PHE A 124 1.20 -0.81 -7.19
C PHE A 124 1.98 0.35 -7.81
N ASP A 125 1.24 1.35 -8.30
CA ASP A 125 1.80 2.66 -8.60
C ASP A 125 2.52 3.26 -7.37
N TYR A 126 3.62 3.97 -7.62
CA TYR A 126 4.42 4.58 -6.57
C TYR A 126 3.95 5.99 -6.20
N CYS A 127 3.60 6.17 -4.93
CA CYS A 127 3.31 7.48 -4.35
C CYS A 127 4.62 8.21 -3.96
N ASN A 128 5.00 9.20 -4.78
CA ASN A 128 6.36 9.78 -4.78
C ASN A 128 6.73 10.67 -3.56
N ALA A 129 5.80 10.90 -2.63
CA ALA A 129 6.02 11.68 -1.42
C ALA A 129 5.95 10.87 -0.12
N GLY A 130 5.79 9.55 -0.19
CA GLY A 130 5.73 8.68 1.00
C GLY A 130 4.37 8.76 1.70
N SER A 131 4.31 8.45 3.00
CA SER A 131 3.06 8.46 3.78
C SER A 131 2.84 9.75 4.58
N ILE A 132 1.57 10.05 4.92
CA ILE A 132 1.18 11.18 5.77
C ILE A 132 1.88 11.13 7.13
N MET A 133 2.14 9.93 7.66
CA MET A 133 2.90 9.75 8.91
C MET A 133 4.20 10.55 8.91
N ARG A 134 4.86 10.67 7.76
CA ARG A 134 6.07 11.49 7.64
C ARG A 134 5.82 12.97 7.93
N LEU A 135 4.74 13.55 7.41
CA LEU A 135 4.40 14.95 7.68
C LEU A 135 4.23 15.20 9.17
N THR A 136 3.59 14.25 9.84
CA THR A 136 3.33 14.37 11.27
C THR A 136 4.62 14.32 12.09
N HIS A 137 5.67 13.61 11.66
CA HIS A 137 6.96 13.57 12.37
C HIS A 137 7.81 14.86 12.24
N LEU A 138 7.43 15.80 11.39
CA LEU A 138 8.19 17.03 11.17
C LEU A 138 7.85 18.06 12.26
N LYS A 139 8.77 18.25 13.21
CA LYS A 139 8.58 19.11 14.41
C LYS A 139 8.13 20.55 14.13
N GLN A 140 8.35 21.07 12.93
CA GLN A 140 8.00 22.45 12.55
C GLN A 140 6.99 22.50 11.40
N PHE A 141 6.45 21.35 11.00
CA PHE A 141 5.49 21.31 9.92
C PHE A 141 4.15 21.89 10.39
N LYS A 142 3.76 22.98 9.74
CA LYS A 142 2.46 23.62 9.90
C LYS A 142 1.75 23.49 8.56
N PRO A 143 0.82 22.53 8.40
CA PRO A 143 0.08 22.41 7.15
C PRO A 143 -0.76 23.67 6.91
N SER A 144 -0.94 24.08 5.66
CA SER A 144 -1.90 25.13 5.29
C SER A 144 -3.34 24.63 5.42
N THR A 145 -4.31 25.54 5.48
CA THR A 145 -5.74 25.20 5.47
C THR A 145 -6.10 24.38 4.23
N LEU A 146 -5.70 24.83 3.04
CA LEU A 146 -5.96 24.13 1.79
C LEU A 146 -5.38 22.71 1.77
N LEU A 147 -4.17 22.48 2.30
CA LEU A 147 -3.63 21.12 2.42
C LEU A 147 -4.52 20.24 3.33
N LEU A 148 -4.90 20.76 4.49
CA LEU A 148 -5.74 20.01 5.45
C LEU A 148 -7.08 19.65 4.82
N LEU A 149 -7.73 20.60 4.15
CA LEU A 149 -9.00 20.37 3.46
C LEU A 149 -8.85 19.38 2.30
N ASN A 150 -7.78 19.48 1.50
CA ASN A 150 -7.52 18.51 0.43
C ASN A 150 -7.35 17.08 0.97
N ILE A 151 -6.57 16.91 2.05
CA ILE A 151 -6.41 15.62 2.71
C ILE A 151 -7.75 15.12 3.26
N PHE A 152 -8.51 16.00 3.91
CA PHE A 152 -9.76 15.62 4.55
C PHE A 152 -10.81 15.19 3.52
N ASP A 153 -11.00 15.99 2.47
CA ASP A 153 -11.90 15.75 1.35
C ASP A 153 -11.60 14.41 0.65
N GLN A 154 -10.34 14.19 0.25
CA GLN A 154 -9.95 12.96 -0.48
C GLN A 154 -10.06 11.70 0.38
N LEU A 155 -9.75 11.77 1.68
CA LEU A 155 -9.94 10.65 2.61
C LEU A 155 -11.42 10.32 2.82
N LEU A 156 -12.27 11.33 3.07
CA LEU A 156 -13.72 11.14 3.21
C LEU A 156 -14.33 10.59 1.91
N GLY A 157 -13.90 11.11 0.76
CA GLY A 157 -14.29 10.63 -0.56
C GLY A 157 -13.97 9.16 -0.77
N THR A 158 -12.73 8.76 -0.48
CA THR A 158 -12.25 7.38 -0.65
C THR A 158 -12.94 6.41 0.30
N ILE A 159 -13.09 6.77 1.58
CA ILE A 159 -13.79 5.93 2.57
C ILE A 159 -15.28 5.79 2.20
N ALA A 160 -15.94 6.86 1.77
CA ALA A 160 -17.31 6.79 1.30
C ALA A 160 -17.45 5.80 0.13
N TYR A 161 -16.54 5.88 -0.84
CA TYR A 161 -16.51 4.98 -1.99
C TYR A 161 -16.34 3.51 -1.57
N LEU A 162 -15.37 3.21 -0.68
CA LEU A 162 -15.16 1.84 -0.20
C LEU A 162 -16.37 1.30 0.55
N HIS A 163 -16.95 2.08 1.46
CA HIS A 163 -18.14 1.68 2.21
C HIS A 163 -19.35 1.44 1.30
N GLN A 164 -19.55 2.30 0.28
CA GLN A 164 -20.57 2.12 -0.74
C GLN A 164 -20.35 0.86 -1.58
N ASP A 165 -19.10 0.47 -1.81
CA ASP A 165 -18.78 -0.81 -2.44
C ASP A 165 -18.84 -2.01 -1.47
N GLY A 166 -19.07 -1.76 -0.17
CA GLY A 166 -19.27 -2.80 0.83
C GLY A 166 -17.94 -3.38 1.30
N VAL A 167 -16.89 -2.55 1.25
CA VAL A 167 -15.55 -2.85 1.73
C VAL A 167 -15.23 -1.89 2.87
N ALA A 168 -14.77 -2.43 3.99
CA ALA A 168 -14.07 -1.65 5.01
C ALA A 168 -12.57 -1.89 4.84
N HIS A 169 -11.77 -0.84 4.91
CA HIS A 169 -10.32 -0.90 4.81
C HIS A 169 -9.69 -1.61 6.02
N GLY A 170 -10.20 -1.33 7.22
CA GLY A 170 -9.83 -2.01 8.46
C GLY A 170 -8.49 -1.58 9.07
N ASP A 171 -7.65 -0.86 8.32
CA ASP A 171 -6.32 -0.39 8.76
C ASP A 171 -5.88 0.94 8.12
N ALA A 172 -6.79 1.92 8.04
CA ALA A 172 -6.57 3.21 7.37
C ALA A 172 -5.75 4.21 8.23
N HIS A 173 -4.61 3.79 8.79
CA HIS A 173 -3.75 4.68 9.60
C HIS A 173 -2.84 5.56 8.72
N THR A 174 -2.19 6.57 9.31
CA THR A 174 -1.35 7.55 8.59
C THR A 174 -0.14 6.96 7.86
N GLY A 175 0.24 5.71 8.16
CA GLY A 175 1.29 4.95 7.46
C GLY A 175 0.80 4.33 6.14
N ASN A 176 -0.50 4.09 6.02
CA ASN A 176 -1.18 3.53 4.85
C ASN A 176 -1.91 4.60 4.01
N MET A 177 -1.78 5.87 4.38
CA MET A 177 -2.22 7.03 3.62
C MET A 177 -1.00 7.67 2.95
N PHE A 178 -0.90 7.55 1.63
CA PHE A 178 0.24 7.97 0.83
C PHE A 178 0.01 9.31 0.14
N LEU A 179 1.09 9.99 -0.20
CA LEU A 179 1.11 11.28 -0.87
C LEU A 179 1.77 11.13 -2.25
N HIS A 180 1.14 11.68 -3.27
CA HIS A 180 1.67 11.66 -4.63
C HIS A 180 1.49 13.03 -5.28
N PHE A 181 2.56 13.56 -5.86
CA PHE A 181 2.49 14.73 -6.72
C PHE A 181 2.36 14.28 -8.18
N PRO A 182 1.26 14.60 -8.87
CA PRO A 182 1.03 14.18 -10.25
C PRO A 182 2.12 14.65 -11.22
N ASN A 183 2.72 15.81 -10.95
CA ASN A 183 3.83 16.36 -11.72
C ASN A 183 4.73 17.25 -10.85
N GLU A 184 5.80 17.80 -11.43
CA GLU A 184 6.77 18.66 -10.71
C GLU A 184 6.29 20.09 -10.44
N ASN A 185 5.18 20.50 -11.07
CA ASN A 185 4.60 21.82 -10.91
C ASN A 185 3.46 21.84 -9.88
N THR A 186 2.90 20.68 -9.51
CA THR A 186 1.86 20.61 -8.48
C THR A 186 2.43 20.98 -7.11
N LEU A 187 1.86 22.00 -6.47
CA LEU A 187 2.32 22.51 -5.17
C LEU A 187 1.86 21.63 -4.00
N LEU A 188 0.69 21.00 -4.13
CA LEU A 188 0.08 20.13 -3.12
C LEU A 188 0.02 18.68 -3.64
N PRO A 189 0.22 17.68 -2.77
CA PRO A 189 0.07 16.30 -3.15
C PRO A 189 -1.41 15.87 -3.15
N ASP A 190 -1.72 14.89 -3.99
CA ASP A 190 -2.89 14.04 -3.83
C ASP A 190 -2.64 12.97 -2.76
N VAL A 191 -3.71 12.55 -2.10
CA VAL A 191 -3.74 11.53 -1.06
C VAL A 191 -4.26 10.23 -1.65
N PHE A 192 -3.60 9.14 -1.29
CA PHE A 192 -3.90 7.80 -1.74
C PHE A 192 -4.05 6.86 -0.54
N LEU A 193 -5.11 6.07 -0.48
CA LEU A 193 -5.28 5.02 0.53
C LEU A 193 -4.79 3.68 -0.04
N GLY A 194 -3.88 3.00 0.64
CA GLY A 194 -3.38 1.68 0.22
C GLY A 194 -3.23 0.71 1.39
N ASP A 195 -2.70 -0.47 1.09
CA ASP A 195 -2.59 -1.62 2.02
C ASP A 195 -3.94 -2.20 2.46
N PHE A 196 -4.51 -3.06 1.61
CA PHE A 196 -5.80 -3.72 1.85
C PHE A 196 -5.66 -5.07 2.56
N GLY A 197 -4.52 -5.35 3.20
CA GLY A 197 -4.27 -6.63 3.88
C GLY A 197 -5.21 -6.90 5.07
N CYS A 198 -5.77 -5.83 5.65
CA CYS A 198 -6.72 -5.87 6.76
C CYS A 198 -8.18 -5.68 6.34
N ALA A 199 -8.44 -5.47 5.05
CA ALA A 199 -9.76 -5.14 4.57
C ALA A 199 -10.75 -6.30 4.75
N SER A 200 -12.03 -5.96 4.88
CA SER A 200 -13.13 -6.88 5.13
C SER A 200 -14.37 -6.50 4.34
N THR A 201 -15.25 -7.48 4.11
CA THR A 201 -16.57 -7.23 3.54
C THR A 201 -17.50 -6.66 4.62
N ILE A 202 -18.20 -5.58 4.29
CA ILE A 202 -19.31 -5.06 5.07
C ILE A 202 -20.57 -5.80 4.65
N SER A 203 -21.25 -6.45 5.60
CA SER A 203 -22.48 -7.19 5.31
C SER A 203 -23.56 -6.27 4.73
N SER A 204 -24.21 -6.68 3.63
CA SER A 204 -25.35 -5.94 3.05
C SER A 204 -26.48 -5.71 4.05
N ASP A 205 -26.59 -6.57 5.06
CA ASP A 205 -27.67 -6.54 6.05
C ASP A 205 -27.56 -5.39 7.05
N VAL A 206 -26.42 -4.69 7.10
CA VAL A 206 -26.21 -3.53 7.98
C VAL A 206 -26.77 -2.23 7.39
N TRP A 207 -26.94 -2.19 6.06
CA TRP A 207 -27.41 -1.02 5.34
C TRP A 207 -28.94 -0.96 5.34
N GLN A 208 -29.47 0.26 5.48
CA GLN A 208 -30.89 0.56 5.39
C GLN A 208 -31.35 0.71 3.92
N ASP A 209 -30.46 1.20 3.06
CA ASP A 209 -30.70 1.44 1.64
C ASP A 209 -29.67 0.72 0.75
N ASP A 210 -30.02 0.52 -0.53
CA ASP A 210 -29.17 -0.17 -1.51
C ASP A 210 -27.95 0.65 -1.95
N SER A 211 -28.01 1.97 -1.81
CA SER A 211 -26.87 2.88 -2.06
C SER A 211 -25.85 2.89 -0.92
N ARG A 212 -26.13 2.17 0.18
CA ARG A 212 -25.25 2.04 1.36
C ARG A 212 -24.86 3.40 1.95
N THR A 213 -25.84 4.29 2.03
CA THR A 213 -25.65 5.64 2.59
C THR A 213 -26.14 5.77 4.03
N GLN A 214 -27.04 4.88 4.47
CA GLN A 214 -27.63 4.88 5.80
C GLN A 214 -27.51 3.50 6.45
N LEU A 215 -27.19 3.48 7.74
CA LEU A 215 -27.15 2.25 8.55
C LEU A 215 -28.51 2.00 9.19
N LYS A 216 -28.91 0.72 9.32
CA LYS A 216 -30.13 0.37 10.05
C LYS A 216 -30.06 0.80 11.51
N ARG A 217 -31.11 1.47 12.01
CA ARG A 217 -31.25 1.91 13.41
C ARG A 217 -31.20 0.77 14.42
N GLU A 218 -31.91 -0.32 14.14
CA GLU A 218 -31.95 -1.50 15.01
C GLU A 218 -30.92 -2.52 14.55
N GLN A 219 -29.69 -2.40 15.03
CA GLN A 219 -28.71 -3.47 14.87
C GLN A 219 -28.63 -4.27 16.16
N VAL A 220 -28.86 -5.57 16.03
CA VAL A 220 -28.57 -6.50 17.12
C VAL A 220 -27.06 -6.50 17.34
N ILE A 221 -26.60 -6.54 18.59
CA ILE A 221 -25.17 -6.51 18.98
C ILE A 221 -24.29 -7.46 18.14
N HIS A 222 -24.80 -8.60 17.69
CA HIS A 222 -24.03 -9.52 16.84
C HIS A 222 -23.63 -8.93 15.47
N LYS A 223 -24.38 -7.94 14.94
CA LYS A 223 -24.08 -7.25 13.68
C LYS A 223 -22.97 -6.21 13.79
N TRP A 224 -22.67 -5.73 15.00
CA TRP A 224 -21.47 -4.91 15.24
C TRP A 224 -20.21 -5.62 14.74
N ASN A 225 -20.12 -6.92 15.00
CA ASN A 225 -19.03 -7.79 14.55
C ASN A 225 -19.12 -8.17 13.05
N GLN A 226 -20.20 -7.79 12.35
CA GLN A 226 -20.44 -8.12 10.93
C GLN A 226 -20.14 -6.94 9.98
N GLY A 227 -19.33 -5.97 10.42
CA GLY A 227 -18.78 -4.90 9.56
C GLY A 227 -19.00 -3.48 10.08
N VAL A 228 -19.96 -3.22 10.97
CA VAL A 228 -20.16 -1.87 11.55
C VAL A 228 -18.94 -1.44 12.36
N GLY A 229 -18.34 -2.36 13.13
CA GLY A 229 -17.10 -2.08 13.85
C GLY A 229 -15.92 -1.72 12.92
N ASP A 230 -15.89 -2.27 11.70
CA ASP A 230 -14.84 -1.95 10.72
C ASP A 230 -15.10 -0.57 10.06
N ILE A 231 -16.36 -0.22 9.74
CA ILE A 231 -16.75 1.14 9.31
C ILE A 231 -16.31 2.19 10.35
N VAL A 232 -16.62 1.95 11.63
CA VAL A 232 -16.24 2.85 12.72
C VAL A 232 -14.73 2.96 12.84
N ARG A 233 -13.99 1.87 12.61
CA ARG A 233 -12.52 1.87 12.64
C ARG A 233 -11.92 2.73 11.54
N ASP A 234 -12.46 2.67 10.33
CA ASP A 234 -12.00 3.48 9.20
C ASP A 234 -12.22 4.97 9.45
N LEU A 235 -13.44 5.35 9.84
CA LEU A 235 -13.78 6.74 10.17
C LEU A 235 -12.97 7.26 11.37
N SER A 236 -12.77 6.44 12.39
CA SER A 236 -11.89 6.78 13.53
C SER A 236 -10.46 7.06 13.09
N SER A 237 -9.98 6.35 12.06
CA SER A 237 -8.62 6.55 11.56
C SER A 237 -8.48 7.87 10.81
N VAL A 238 -9.50 8.28 10.05
CA VAL A 238 -9.57 9.63 9.45
C VAL A 238 -9.60 10.72 10.54
N VAL A 239 -10.44 10.57 11.57
CA VAL A 239 -10.51 11.51 12.71
C VAL A 239 -9.13 11.67 13.39
N ARG A 240 -8.42 10.56 13.63
CA ARG A 240 -7.07 10.57 14.22
C ARG A 240 -6.06 11.24 13.30
N CYS A 241 -6.03 10.88 12.01
CA CYS A 241 -5.16 11.51 11.01
C CYS A 241 -5.30 13.03 11.03
N MET A 242 -6.55 13.52 10.94
CA MET A 242 -6.82 14.95 10.97
C MET A 242 -6.45 15.60 12.32
N ALA A 243 -6.65 14.92 13.44
CA ALA A 243 -6.24 15.43 14.74
C ALA A 243 -4.72 15.63 14.85
N HIS A 244 -3.92 14.68 14.33
CA HIS A 244 -2.47 14.81 14.28
C HIS A 244 -2.02 16.01 13.44
N LEU A 245 -2.63 16.18 12.27
CA LEU A 245 -2.30 17.29 11.36
C LEU A 245 -2.72 18.66 11.93
N LEU A 246 -3.92 18.76 12.52
CA LEU A 246 -4.44 19.99 13.13
C LEU A 246 -3.63 20.44 14.35
N MET A 247 -3.09 19.49 15.13
CA MET A 247 -2.29 19.80 16.32
C MET A 247 -0.84 20.15 15.98
N GLY A 248 -0.33 19.71 14.82
CA GLY A 248 1.10 19.79 14.48
C GLY A 248 1.98 19.07 15.50
N VAL A 249 1.42 18.14 16.28
CA VAL A 249 2.14 17.37 17.30
C VAL A 249 2.66 16.10 16.65
N PRO A 250 3.97 15.84 16.70
CA PRO A 250 4.49 14.60 16.16
C PRO A 250 3.91 13.40 16.89
N PRO A 251 3.53 12.33 16.17
CA PRO A 251 3.32 11.02 16.77
C PRO A 251 4.57 10.70 17.57
N ILE A 252 4.39 10.27 18.82
CA ILE A 252 5.51 9.78 19.62
C ILE A 252 6.04 8.53 18.90
N SER A 253 7.35 8.47 18.66
CA SER A 253 7.98 7.43 17.83
C SER A 253 7.66 6.02 18.35
N GLU A 254 7.41 5.07 17.45
CA GLU A 254 7.09 3.67 17.77
C GLU A 254 8.10 2.99 18.72
N SER A 255 9.38 3.39 18.67
CA SER A 255 10.42 2.89 19.59
C SER A 255 10.18 3.27 21.07
N GLU A 256 9.39 4.30 21.35
CA GLU A 256 8.92 4.63 22.71
C GLU A 256 7.60 3.91 23.05
N ALA A 257 6.90 3.35 22.06
CA ALA A 257 5.64 2.64 22.20
C ALA A 257 5.81 1.10 22.35
N GLU A 258 6.97 0.54 22.01
CA GLU A 258 7.27 -0.90 22.12
C GLU A 258 7.18 -1.46 23.56
N GLY A 259 7.09 -0.62 24.59
CA GLY A 259 6.91 -1.03 25.98
C GLY A 259 5.52 -0.80 26.59
N SER A 260 4.63 -0.06 25.93
CA SER A 260 3.34 0.33 26.52
C SER A 260 2.33 0.72 25.45
N ILE A 261 1.41 -0.21 25.16
CA ILE A 261 0.11 -0.06 24.51
C ILE A 261 -0.01 1.21 23.63
N SER A 262 0.27 1.09 22.34
CA SER A 262 0.09 2.13 21.30
C SER A 262 -1.28 2.82 21.34
N SER A 263 -2.31 2.20 21.94
CA SER A 263 -3.62 2.82 22.14
C SER A 263 -3.61 4.01 23.12
N ALA A 264 -2.73 4.04 24.12
CA ALA A 264 -2.70 5.10 25.14
C ALA A 264 -2.27 6.47 24.57
N GLN A 265 -1.39 6.48 23.57
CA GLN A 265 -0.84 7.70 22.98
C GLN A 265 -1.79 8.31 21.94
N ASN A 266 -2.49 7.50 21.17
CA ASN A 266 -3.51 7.99 20.23
C ASN A 266 -4.70 8.63 20.96
N ILE A 267 -5.06 8.11 22.15
CA ILE A 267 -6.05 8.72 23.02
C ILE A 267 -5.60 10.12 23.47
N ASP A 268 -4.31 10.31 23.70
CA ASP A 268 -3.76 11.57 24.19
C ASP A 268 -3.87 12.72 23.17
N VAL A 269 -3.55 12.50 21.89
CA VAL A 269 -3.63 13.57 20.86
C VAL A 269 -5.07 14.02 20.63
N MET A 270 -6.01 13.07 20.47
CA MET A 270 -7.42 13.40 20.30
C MET A 270 -8.01 14.08 21.52
N TRP A 271 -7.64 13.63 22.72
CA TRP A 271 -8.11 14.25 23.96
C TRP A 271 -7.56 15.67 24.12
N LYS A 272 -6.26 15.87 23.85
CA LYS A 272 -5.62 17.20 23.87
C LYS A 272 -6.27 18.18 22.90
N LEU A 273 -6.52 17.77 21.65
CA LEU A 273 -7.22 18.61 20.68
C LEU A 273 -8.63 18.97 21.17
N LYS A 274 -9.37 18.02 21.75
CA LYS A 274 -10.71 18.28 22.28
C LYS A 274 -10.71 19.22 23.47
N GLU A 275 -9.82 19.03 24.42
CA GLU A 275 -9.72 19.94 25.57
C GLU A 275 -9.32 21.35 25.11
N HIS A 276 -8.37 21.45 24.18
CA HIS A 276 -8.02 22.73 23.56
C HIS A 276 -9.21 23.42 22.90
N LEU A 277 -9.95 22.71 22.04
CA LEU A 277 -11.12 23.26 21.36
C LEU A 277 -12.24 23.63 22.34
N LYS A 278 -12.52 22.80 23.35
CA LYS A 278 -13.51 23.10 24.40
C LYS A 278 -13.16 24.37 25.17
N ASP A 279 -11.88 24.55 25.51
CA ASP A 279 -11.42 25.75 26.18
C ASP A 279 -11.55 26.98 25.28
N CYS A 280 -11.23 26.86 23.99
CA CYS A 280 -11.45 27.93 23.02
C CYS A 280 -12.95 28.31 22.90
N PHE A 281 -13.85 27.31 22.79
CA PHE A 281 -15.30 27.54 22.77
C PHE A 281 -15.80 28.26 24.03
N ARG A 282 -15.39 27.79 25.22
CA ARG A 282 -15.82 28.38 26.50
C ARG A 282 -15.34 29.82 26.66
N ASN A 283 -14.13 30.10 26.19
CA ASN A 283 -13.48 31.39 26.38
C ASN A 283 -13.65 32.36 25.19
N ARG A 284 -14.38 31.95 24.13
CA ARG A 284 -14.49 32.69 22.85
C ARG A 284 -13.13 33.07 22.28
N GLN A 285 -12.13 32.19 22.42
CA GLN A 285 -10.81 32.38 21.85
C GLN A 285 -10.77 31.80 20.43
N PRO A 286 -9.86 32.29 19.55
CA PRO A 286 -9.60 31.63 18.28
C PRO A 286 -9.30 30.14 18.49
N TYR A 287 -9.90 29.28 17.67
CA TYR A 287 -9.80 27.81 17.79
C TYR A 287 -8.39 27.26 17.56
N GLY A 288 -7.56 28.05 16.91
CA GLY A 288 -6.20 27.70 16.54
C GLY A 288 -5.76 28.53 15.33
N PRO A 289 -4.74 28.07 14.59
CA PRO A 289 -4.25 28.75 13.39
C PRO A 289 -5.14 28.55 12.15
N TYR A 290 -6.17 27.72 12.23
CA TYR A 290 -7.05 27.37 11.10
C TYR A 290 -8.46 27.95 11.25
N PRO A 291 -9.22 28.09 10.14
CA PRO A 291 -10.61 28.55 10.17
C PRO A 291 -11.49 27.69 11.10
N GLU A 292 -12.45 28.35 11.75
CA GLU A 292 -13.42 27.72 12.66
C GLU A 292 -14.18 26.57 11.98
N GLN A 293 -14.51 26.75 10.70
CA GLN A 293 -15.28 25.82 9.89
C GLN A 293 -14.58 24.46 9.76
N LEU A 294 -13.25 24.45 9.56
CA LEU A 294 -12.48 23.20 9.49
C LEU A 294 -12.53 22.43 10.82
N TYR A 295 -12.30 23.13 11.94
CA TYR A 295 -12.42 22.51 13.27
C TYR A 295 -13.82 22.00 13.56
N TYR A 296 -14.84 22.73 13.11
CA TYR A 296 -16.24 22.35 13.25
C TYR A 296 -16.56 21.07 12.49
N GLN A 297 -16.12 20.92 11.23
CA GLN A 297 -16.35 19.67 10.49
C GLN A 297 -15.61 18.48 11.10
N TRP A 298 -14.36 18.68 11.57
CA TRP A 298 -13.66 17.63 12.32
C TRP A 298 -14.42 17.22 13.60
N PHE A 299 -14.93 18.19 14.35
CA PHE A 299 -15.69 17.93 15.57
C PHE A 299 -17.03 17.21 15.28
N ARG A 300 -17.71 17.56 14.19
CA ARG A 300 -18.91 16.82 13.72
C ARG A 300 -18.57 15.37 13.43
N LEU A 301 -17.49 15.11 12.69
CA LEU A 301 -17.06 13.74 12.37
C LEU A 301 -16.69 12.93 13.63
N ASP A 302 -15.93 13.53 14.55
CA ASP A 302 -15.61 12.87 15.82
C ASP A 302 -16.86 12.58 16.66
N GLY A 303 -17.79 13.53 16.75
CA GLY A 303 -19.06 13.36 17.44
C GLY A 303 -19.89 12.23 16.83
N MET A 304 -19.94 12.17 15.50
CA MET A 304 -20.57 11.10 14.75
C MET A 304 -19.99 9.73 15.09
N VAL A 305 -18.66 9.58 14.97
CA VAL A 305 -17.94 8.33 15.28
C VAL A 305 -18.22 7.87 16.71
N ARG A 306 -18.18 8.78 17.69
CA ARG A 306 -18.46 8.45 19.11
C ARG A 306 -19.88 7.96 19.36
N ARG A 307 -20.86 8.53 18.66
CA ARG A 307 -22.24 8.05 18.72
C ARG A 307 -22.33 6.64 18.14
N MET A 308 -21.66 6.36 17.02
CA MET A 308 -21.60 5.01 16.45
C MET A 308 -20.90 4.00 17.39
N GLU A 309 -19.79 4.37 18.04
CA GLU A 309 -19.15 3.57 19.11
C GLU A 309 -20.11 3.30 20.29
N SER A 310 -21.00 4.26 20.56
CA SER A 310 -22.08 4.14 21.55
C SER A 310 -23.34 3.47 21.01
N HIS A 311 -23.23 2.76 19.88
CA HIS A 311 -24.29 1.98 19.24
C HIS A 311 -25.47 2.82 18.69
N GLN A 312 -25.25 4.10 18.40
CA GLN A 312 -26.20 4.98 17.69
C GLN A 312 -25.81 5.05 16.21
N TYR A 313 -26.19 4.03 15.44
CA TYR A 313 -25.72 3.82 14.08
C TYR A 313 -26.32 4.77 13.05
N GLU A 314 -27.50 5.32 13.33
CA GLU A 314 -28.13 6.40 12.56
C GLU A 314 -27.25 7.66 12.50
N ALA A 315 -26.27 7.79 13.40
CA ALA A 315 -25.30 8.88 13.31
C ALA A 315 -24.54 8.87 11.98
N TYR A 316 -24.38 7.72 11.32
CA TYR A 316 -23.70 7.63 10.01
C TYR A 316 -24.40 8.49 8.93
N ASP A 317 -25.67 8.82 9.10
CA ASP A 317 -26.41 9.70 8.16
C ASP A 317 -25.73 11.09 8.04
N ASP A 318 -25.06 11.56 9.11
CA ASP A 318 -24.32 12.83 9.10
C ASP A 318 -23.06 12.79 8.21
N PHE A 319 -22.56 11.61 7.83
CA PHE A 319 -21.27 11.45 7.16
C PHE A 319 -21.23 12.13 5.80
N HIS A 320 -22.29 11.97 5.01
CA HIS A 320 -22.39 12.56 3.67
C HIS A 320 -22.50 14.09 3.74
N ASP A 321 -23.28 14.61 4.69
CA ASP A 321 -23.39 16.05 4.93
C ASP A 321 -22.04 16.66 5.37
N ILE A 322 -21.28 15.96 6.22
CA ILE A 322 -19.94 16.40 6.63
C ILE A 322 -18.99 16.42 5.42
N LYS A 323 -19.02 15.37 4.59
CA LYS A 323 -18.21 15.28 3.38
C LYS A 323 -18.51 16.44 2.42
N GLU A 324 -19.78 16.69 2.12
CA GLU A 324 -20.19 17.80 1.23
C GLU A 324 -19.70 19.15 1.78
N CYS A 325 -19.91 19.41 3.07
CA CYS A 325 -19.40 20.63 3.71
C CYS A 325 -17.87 20.77 3.62
N VAL A 326 -17.12 19.67 3.72
CA VAL A 326 -15.65 19.70 3.59
C VAL A 326 -15.23 19.98 2.14
N SER A 327 -15.93 19.39 1.16
CA SER A 327 -15.70 19.66 -0.26
C SER A 327 -15.98 21.12 -0.61
N ASP A 328 -17.06 21.71 -0.07
CA ASP A 328 -17.39 23.12 -0.28
C ASP A 328 -16.31 24.05 0.30
N LEU A 329 -15.87 23.79 1.54
CA LEU A 329 -14.78 24.56 2.16
C LEU A 329 -13.48 24.46 1.37
N LYS A 330 -13.16 23.27 0.85
CA LYS A 330 -12.00 23.06 -0.01
C LYS A 330 -12.11 23.90 -1.28
N TRP A 331 -13.27 23.88 -1.94
CA TRP A 331 -13.52 24.66 -3.16
C TRP A 331 -13.32 26.17 -2.92
N GLU A 332 -13.87 26.70 -1.82
CA GLU A 332 -13.69 28.11 -1.43
C GLU A 332 -12.20 28.48 -1.26
N GLU A 333 -11.42 27.62 -0.61
CA GLU A 333 -9.98 27.83 -0.41
C GLU A 333 -9.16 27.63 -1.71
N GLU A 334 -9.61 26.76 -2.62
CA GLU A 334 -9.03 26.62 -3.96
C GLU A 334 -9.27 27.88 -4.81
N GLU A 335 -10.47 28.48 -4.75
CA GLU A 335 -10.76 29.74 -5.42
C GLU A 335 -9.87 30.88 -4.89
N GLU A 336 -9.70 31.00 -3.56
CA GLU A 336 -8.78 31.99 -2.99
C GLU A 336 -7.32 31.73 -3.40
N ALA A 337 -6.89 30.46 -3.44
CA ALA A 337 -5.56 30.07 -3.89
C ALA A 337 -5.28 30.41 -5.37
N VAL A 338 -6.31 30.42 -6.23
CA VAL A 338 -6.19 30.89 -7.62
C VAL A 338 -5.96 32.40 -7.67
N GLU A 339 -6.60 33.17 -6.78
CA GLU A 339 -6.39 34.62 -6.68
C GLU A 339 -5.02 34.97 -6.07
N LYS A 340 -4.51 34.14 -5.16
CA LYS A 340 -3.24 34.35 -4.43
C LYS A 340 -2.36 33.10 -4.46
N PRO A 341 -1.80 32.72 -5.62
CA PRO A 341 -1.00 31.50 -5.75
C PRO A 341 0.26 31.49 -4.87
N GLU A 342 0.77 32.65 -4.47
CA GLU A 342 1.90 32.79 -3.55
C GLU A 342 1.59 32.34 -2.11
N ASP A 343 0.32 32.27 -1.73
CA ASP A 343 -0.13 31.83 -0.40
C ASP A 343 -0.28 30.30 -0.32
N VAL A 344 -0.25 29.60 -1.47
CA VAL A 344 -0.30 28.14 -1.53
C VAL A 344 1.00 27.56 -1.00
N GLN A 345 0.90 26.74 0.04
CA GLN A 345 2.04 26.06 0.63
C GLN A 345 2.72 25.15 -0.40
N ASP A 346 3.96 25.48 -0.78
CA ASP A 346 4.79 24.62 -1.61
C ASP A 346 5.29 23.43 -0.78
N LEU A 347 4.81 22.23 -1.11
CA LEU A 347 5.17 20.99 -0.45
C LEU A 347 6.14 20.12 -1.27
N ARG A 348 6.61 20.62 -2.42
CA ARG A 348 7.52 19.86 -3.30
C ARG A 348 8.85 19.56 -2.62
N TRP A 349 9.29 20.37 -1.66
CA TRP A 349 10.47 20.08 -0.84
C TRP A 349 10.39 18.76 -0.07
N ILE A 350 9.19 18.18 0.14
CA ILE A 350 9.06 16.85 0.74
C ILE A 350 9.67 15.79 -0.18
N LYS A 351 9.62 15.99 -1.50
CA LYS A 351 10.34 15.18 -2.51
C LYS A 351 11.85 15.28 -2.32
N ASP A 352 12.34 16.50 -2.08
CA ASP A 352 13.78 16.81 -2.15
C ASP A 352 14.52 16.75 -0.81
N SER A 353 13.82 16.72 0.33
CA SER A 353 14.46 17.01 1.61
C SER A 353 15.55 16.00 1.95
N ASN A 354 16.78 16.51 2.07
CA ASN A 354 17.96 15.79 2.53
C ASN A 354 17.79 15.17 3.93
N GLU A 355 16.77 15.56 4.70
CA GLU A 355 16.36 14.87 5.93
C GLU A 355 15.95 13.41 5.68
N ARG A 356 15.65 13.03 4.43
CA ARG A 356 15.55 11.63 3.97
C ARG A 356 16.82 10.80 4.25
N ARG A 357 17.99 11.43 4.45
CA ARG A 357 19.28 10.72 4.66
C ARG A 357 19.36 9.89 5.95
N HIS A 358 18.50 10.13 6.94
CA HIS A 358 18.51 9.36 8.18
C HIS A 358 17.85 7.98 8.05
N LEU A 359 17.06 7.76 7.01
CA LEU A 359 16.76 6.43 6.49
C LEU A 359 17.84 6.17 5.43
N GLU A 360 18.78 5.24 5.68
CA GLU A 360 20.03 5.04 4.89
C GLU A 360 19.83 4.67 3.39
N TYR A 361 18.61 4.78 2.85
CA TYR A 361 18.25 4.48 1.47
C TYR A 361 18.24 5.74 0.60
N ARG A 362 19.26 5.88 -0.27
CA ARG A 362 19.31 6.91 -1.32
C ARG A 362 18.10 6.75 -2.24
N GLN A 363 17.11 7.64 -2.14
CA GLN A 363 16.08 7.76 -3.17
C GLN A 363 16.68 8.45 -4.40
N GLY A 364 17.16 7.63 -5.32
CA GLY A 364 16.97 7.86 -6.74
C GLY A 364 15.98 6.82 -7.25
N SER A 365 15.39 7.04 -8.43
CA SER A 365 14.70 6.00 -9.20
C SER A 365 15.68 4.94 -9.77
N ASN A 366 16.93 4.94 -9.32
CA ASN A 366 17.98 4.09 -9.81
C ASN A 366 18.04 2.80 -8.99
N PRO A 367 18.14 1.64 -9.64
CA PRO A 367 18.35 0.38 -8.95
C PRO A 367 19.54 0.39 -7.99
N HIS A 368 19.44 -0.39 -6.92
CA HIS A 368 20.56 -0.65 -6.02
C HIS A 368 21.53 -1.63 -6.71
N LEU A 369 22.70 -1.11 -7.09
CA LEU A 369 23.74 -1.86 -7.78
C LEU A 369 24.90 -2.22 -6.85
N PHE A 370 25.47 -3.39 -7.06
CA PHE A 370 26.54 -3.97 -6.26
C PHE A 370 27.77 -4.24 -7.13
N PRO A 371 28.98 -3.98 -6.62
CA PRO A 371 30.21 -4.22 -7.39
C PRO A 371 30.56 -5.70 -7.54
N SER A 372 29.94 -6.61 -6.78
CA SER A 372 30.15 -8.06 -6.86
C SER A 372 28.94 -8.84 -6.31
N ARG A 373 28.83 -10.15 -6.61
CA ARG A 373 27.75 -11.00 -6.03
C ARG A 373 27.81 -11.03 -4.52
N ARG A 374 29.03 -11.19 -3.98
CA ARG A 374 29.22 -11.25 -2.54
C ARG A 374 28.68 -10.00 -1.82
N ALA A 375 28.89 -8.81 -2.40
CA ALA A 375 28.37 -7.58 -1.82
C ALA A 375 26.83 -7.55 -1.83
N LEU A 376 26.22 -8.04 -2.91
CA LEU A 376 24.77 -8.19 -3.03
C LEU A 376 24.22 -9.18 -1.99
N GLU A 377 24.83 -10.35 -1.84
CA GLU A 377 24.36 -11.38 -0.89
C GLU A 377 24.43 -10.89 0.56
N LEU A 378 25.56 -10.27 0.96
CA LEU A 378 25.70 -9.69 2.30
C LEU A 378 24.63 -8.63 2.56
N PHE A 379 24.36 -7.76 1.58
CA PHE A 379 23.28 -6.79 1.68
C PHE A 379 21.92 -7.49 1.80
N SER A 380 21.67 -8.50 0.97
CA SER A 380 20.38 -9.17 0.93
C SER A 380 20.07 -9.91 2.24
N GLU A 381 21.08 -10.52 2.86
CA GLU A 381 20.96 -11.16 4.17
C GLU A 381 20.71 -10.13 5.27
N GLN A 382 21.46 -9.01 5.25
CA GLN A 382 21.31 -7.95 6.24
C GLN A 382 19.98 -7.20 6.14
N ALA A 383 19.49 -6.99 4.91
CA ALA A 383 18.26 -6.24 4.63
C ALA A 383 17.01 -7.14 4.56
N GLU A 384 17.16 -8.45 4.78
CA GLU A 384 16.09 -9.45 4.74
C GLU A 384 15.22 -9.34 3.48
N ILE A 385 15.88 -9.26 2.31
CA ILE A 385 15.19 -8.99 1.05
C ILE A 385 14.20 -10.13 0.72
N PRO A 386 12.90 -9.80 0.50
CA PRO A 386 11.86 -10.80 0.28
C PRO A 386 11.98 -11.46 -1.10
N GLY A 387 12.22 -12.77 -1.14
CA GLY A 387 12.20 -13.53 -2.40
C GLY A 387 10.80 -13.92 -2.90
N PRO A 388 10.73 -14.75 -3.97
CA PRO A 388 11.86 -15.15 -4.79
C PRO A 388 12.48 -13.94 -5.53
N TYR A 389 13.80 -13.95 -5.68
CA TYR A 389 14.52 -13.00 -6.54
C TYR A 389 15.73 -13.70 -7.18
N ARG A 390 16.28 -13.13 -8.24
CA ARG A 390 17.50 -13.59 -8.93
C ARG A 390 18.55 -12.50 -8.91
N ILE A 391 19.78 -12.85 -9.25
CA ILE A 391 20.85 -11.88 -9.46
C ILE A 391 20.93 -11.55 -10.95
N ALA A 392 20.90 -10.26 -11.27
CA ALA A 392 21.09 -9.76 -12.63
C ALA A 392 22.42 -9.01 -12.74
N LYS A 393 23.13 -9.17 -13.87
CA LYS A 393 24.18 -8.24 -14.29
C LYS A 393 23.56 -7.11 -15.07
N VAL A 394 23.93 -5.89 -14.72
CA VAL A 394 23.29 -4.65 -15.16
C VAL A 394 24.36 -3.67 -15.61
N ASP A 395 24.10 -2.98 -16.73
CA ASP A 395 24.88 -1.82 -17.14
C ASP A 395 24.59 -0.66 -16.17
N PRO A 396 25.58 -0.15 -15.41
CA PRO A 396 25.34 0.87 -14.39
C PRO A 396 24.94 2.25 -14.93
N GLN A 397 25.09 2.50 -16.24
CA GLN A 397 24.72 3.78 -16.86
C GLN A 397 23.29 3.77 -17.39
N THR A 398 22.87 2.66 -17.99
CA THR A 398 21.56 2.52 -18.65
C THR A 398 20.55 1.74 -17.82
N PHE A 399 21.00 1.02 -16.78
CA PHE A 399 20.25 0.04 -16.01
C PHE A 399 19.68 -1.11 -16.84
N ARG A 400 20.19 -1.31 -18.06
CA ARG A 400 19.82 -2.43 -18.89
C ARG A 400 20.34 -3.73 -18.28
N VAL A 401 19.45 -4.70 -18.14
CA VAL A 401 19.81 -6.07 -17.74
C VAL A 401 20.57 -6.75 -18.88
N LEU A 402 21.79 -7.20 -18.59
CA LEU A 402 22.70 -7.86 -19.53
C LEU A 402 22.59 -9.39 -19.42
N GLU A 403 22.45 -9.89 -18.20
CA GLU A 403 22.41 -11.31 -17.87
C GLU A 403 21.59 -11.52 -16.59
N ILE A 404 20.89 -12.65 -16.50
CA ILE A 404 20.18 -13.09 -15.29
C ILE A 404 20.63 -14.51 -14.95
N GLU A 405 20.93 -14.71 -13.67
CA GLU A 405 21.31 -16.01 -13.14
C GLU A 405 20.08 -16.91 -12.98
N ASN A 406 20.23 -18.20 -13.26
CA ASN A 406 19.12 -19.17 -13.20
C ASN A 406 18.70 -19.55 -11.76
N PHE A 407 19.41 -19.07 -10.75
CA PHE A 407 19.16 -19.44 -9.36
C PHE A 407 18.25 -18.45 -8.63
N ASP A 408 17.18 -18.99 -8.04
CA ASP A 408 16.23 -18.23 -7.23
C ASP A 408 16.70 -18.16 -5.76
N HIS A 409 16.75 -16.94 -5.23
CA HIS A 409 17.13 -16.60 -3.85
C HIS A 409 15.91 -16.18 -3.02
N GLY A 410 16.10 -16.01 -1.70
CA GLY A 410 15.13 -15.34 -0.82
C GLY A 410 13.82 -16.11 -0.57
N CYS A 411 13.75 -17.38 -0.95
CA CYS A 411 12.54 -18.19 -0.80
C CYS A 411 12.37 -18.81 0.59
N LEU A 412 13.21 -18.42 1.55
CA LEU A 412 13.11 -18.83 2.95
C LEU A 412 12.15 -17.89 3.66
N ILE A 413 10.97 -18.39 4.02
CA ILE A 413 10.18 -17.72 5.05
C ILE A 413 10.80 -18.11 6.38
N PRO A 414 11.36 -17.19 7.15
CA PRO A 414 11.70 -17.49 8.53
C PRO A 414 10.39 -17.74 9.28
N LEU A 415 10.02 -19.00 9.55
CA LEU A 415 9.02 -19.23 10.59
C LEU A 415 9.66 -18.92 11.94
N PRO A 416 8.93 -18.25 12.84
CA PRO A 416 9.39 -18.00 14.18
C PRO A 416 9.59 -19.33 14.93
N ASP A 417 10.80 -19.55 15.42
CA ASP A 417 11.19 -20.48 16.49
C ASP A 417 11.01 -22.00 16.32
N SER A 418 10.69 -22.52 15.12
CA SER A 418 10.64 -23.98 14.90
C SER A 418 11.90 -24.53 14.23
N HIS A 419 12.56 -25.51 14.86
CA HIS A 419 13.58 -26.34 14.22
C HIS A 419 12.91 -27.14 13.10
N TYR A 420 13.10 -26.72 11.85
CA TYR A 420 12.65 -27.51 10.71
C TYR A 420 13.48 -28.79 10.56
N ASP A 421 12.82 -29.86 10.13
CA ASP A 421 13.55 -30.97 9.51
C ASP A 421 14.13 -30.46 8.19
N GLU A 422 15.47 -30.46 8.07
CA GLU A 422 16.18 -29.97 6.87
C GLU A 422 15.74 -30.70 5.61
N LYS A 423 15.19 -31.91 5.75
CA LYS A 423 14.60 -32.70 4.66
C LYS A 423 13.34 -32.08 4.06
N LEU A 424 12.82 -30.98 4.59
CA LEU A 424 11.58 -30.34 4.11
C LEU A 424 11.83 -29.06 3.29
N LEU A 425 13.09 -28.61 3.19
CA LEU A 425 13.44 -27.46 2.37
C LEU A 425 13.35 -27.83 0.87
N LEU A 426 13.22 -26.89 -0.07
CA LEU A 426 13.37 -27.25 -1.49
C LEU A 426 14.74 -27.90 -1.76
N PRO A 427 14.89 -28.75 -2.78
CA PRO A 427 16.18 -29.31 -3.16
C PRO A 427 17.26 -28.24 -3.34
N SER A 428 16.96 -27.08 -3.93
CA SER A 428 17.91 -25.96 -4.07
C SER A 428 18.36 -25.38 -2.73
N ILE A 429 17.47 -25.28 -1.75
CA ILE A 429 17.78 -24.79 -0.40
C ILE A 429 18.51 -25.85 0.41
N ARG A 430 18.08 -27.12 0.36
CA ARG A 430 18.82 -28.26 0.97
C ARG A 430 20.23 -28.26 0.44
N GLN A 431 20.38 -28.17 -0.88
CA GLN A 431 21.69 -28.17 -1.52
C GLN A 431 22.52 -26.95 -1.10
N ARG A 432 21.91 -25.76 -0.98
CA ARG A 432 22.59 -24.57 -0.42
C ARG A 432 23.03 -24.79 1.03
N ARG A 433 22.20 -25.41 1.87
CA ARG A 433 22.55 -25.74 3.27
C ARG A 433 23.65 -26.79 3.37
N GLU A 434 23.60 -27.83 2.56
CA GLU A 434 24.63 -28.87 2.48
C GLU A 434 26.01 -28.28 2.14
N ILE A 435 26.02 -27.21 1.34
CA ILE A 435 27.23 -26.50 0.94
C ILE A 435 27.41 -25.18 1.69
N ASP A 436 26.67 -24.88 2.76
CA ASP A 436 26.63 -23.52 3.35
C ASP A 436 28.01 -23.04 3.80
N ALA A 437 28.80 -23.95 4.39
CA ALA A 437 30.20 -23.71 4.75
C ALA A 437 31.12 -23.43 3.53
N GLU A 438 30.73 -23.90 2.35
CA GLU A 438 31.41 -23.71 1.07
C GLU A 438 30.75 -22.62 0.20
N TRP A 439 29.53 -22.16 0.49
CA TRP A 439 28.75 -21.23 -0.34
C TRP A 439 29.50 -19.94 -0.61
N LEU A 440 30.03 -19.32 0.44
CA LEU A 440 30.88 -18.13 0.33
C LEU A 440 32.10 -18.37 -0.56
N ASN A 441 32.68 -19.58 -0.54
CA ASN A 441 33.81 -19.91 -1.43
C ASN A 441 33.35 -20.10 -2.88
N ILE A 442 32.15 -20.64 -3.10
CA ILE A 442 31.54 -20.81 -4.43
C ILE A 442 31.24 -19.43 -5.03
N VAL A 443 30.64 -18.51 -4.27
CA VAL A 443 30.34 -17.13 -4.68
C VAL A 443 31.62 -16.35 -4.98
N GLU A 444 32.63 -16.41 -4.09
CA GLU A 444 33.92 -15.76 -4.33
C GLU A 444 34.61 -16.30 -5.60
N ARG A 445 34.52 -17.61 -5.85
CA ARG A 445 35.11 -18.22 -7.05
C ARG A 445 34.33 -17.87 -8.31
N ALA A 446 33.01 -17.71 -8.21
CA ALA A 446 32.18 -17.23 -9.32
C ALA A 446 32.53 -15.78 -9.69
N ASP A 447 32.69 -14.89 -8.70
CA ASP A 447 33.17 -13.51 -8.91
C ASP A 447 34.53 -13.50 -9.66
N GLU A 448 35.46 -14.38 -9.27
CA GLU A 448 36.78 -14.47 -9.91
C GLU A 448 36.73 -15.03 -11.33
N VAL A 449 36.01 -16.16 -11.54
CA VAL A 449 36.10 -16.91 -12.80
C VAL A 449 35.12 -16.42 -13.86
N LEU A 450 33.89 -16.07 -13.48
CA LEU A 450 32.87 -15.64 -14.43
C LEU A 450 33.00 -14.15 -14.77
N ASP A 451 33.41 -13.32 -13.81
CA ASP A 451 33.38 -11.85 -13.95
C ASP A 451 34.74 -11.18 -13.86
N GLY A 452 35.81 -11.96 -13.62
CA GLY A 452 37.16 -11.43 -13.51
C GLY A 452 37.36 -10.51 -12.29
N ILE A 453 36.49 -10.59 -11.30
CA ILE A 453 36.56 -9.79 -10.07
C ILE A 453 37.51 -10.50 -9.12
N ALA A 454 38.70 -9.91 -8.95
CA ALA A 454 39.69 -10.46 -8.04
C ALA A 454 39.12 -10.58 -6.61
N ALA A 455 39.12 -11.80 -6.07
CA ALA A 455 38.73 -12.02 -4.68
C ALA A 455 39.63 -11.16 -3.77
N PRO A 456 39.06 -10.38 -2.83
CA PRO A 456 39.87 -9.55 -1.95
C PRO A 456 40.89 -10.41 -1.20
N ASP A 457 42.14 -9.94 -1.11
CA ASP A 457 43.18 -10.66 -0.37
C ASP A 457 42.96 -10.53 1.14
N TYR A 458 42.06 -11.37 1.67
CA TYR A 458 41.74 -11.42 3.09
C TYR A 458 42.87 -11.99 3.96
N SER A 459 43.99 -12.45 3.37
CA SER A 459 45.14 -12.93 4.16
C SER A 459 45.79 -11.81 4.99
N ALA A 460 45.61 -10.54 4.61
CA ALA A 460 46.29 -9.42 5.22
C ALA A 460 45.58 -8.76 6.42
N ARG A 461 44.34 -9.14 6.79
CA ARG A 461 43.51 -8.35 7.73
C ARG A 461 42.90 -9.06 8.94
N MET A 462 43.15 -10.35 9.17
CA MET A 462 42.64 -11.02 10.39
C MET A 462 43.67 -10.90 11.54
N PRO A 463 43.40 -10.12 12.62
CA PRO A 463 44.40 -9.80 13.63
C PRO A 463 44.79 -10.93 14.61
N SER A 464 44.39 -12.18 14.39
CA SER A 464 44.44 -13.19 15.45
C SER A 464 44.61 -14.64 14.99
N GLY A 465 45.67 -14.96 14.23
CA GLY A 465 46.14 -16.36 14.10
C GLY A 465 45.14 -17.40 13.57
N TYR A 466 43.99 -16.98 13.05
CA TYR A 466 42.99 -17.85 12.45
C TYR A 466 43.57 -18.42 11.16
N VAL A 467 43.89 -19.71 11.20
CA VAL A 467 44.28 -20.48 10.01
C VAL A 467 43.08 -20.43 9.06
N LYS A 468 43.25 -19.81 7.90
CA LYS A 468 42.22 -19.77 6.86
C LYS A 468 41.79 -21.22 6.59
N PRO A 469 40.51 -21.58 6.71
CA PRO A 469 40.07 -22.93 6.37
C PRO A 469 40.57 -23.23 4.95
N GLN A 470 41.26 -24.35 4.78
CA GLN A 470 41.71 -24.78 3.46
C GLN A 470 40.46 -24.93 2.58
N ARG A 471 40.31 -24.00 1.64
CA ARG A 471 39.18 -24.00 0.72
C ARG A 471 39.32 -25.23 -0.15
N LYS A 472 38.29 -26.06 -0.18
CA LYS A 472 38.23 -27.11 -1.21
C LYS A 472 38.11 -26.43 -2.58
N PRO A 473 38.72 -27.01 -3.63
CA PRO A 473 38.53 -26.51 -4.98
C PRO A 473 37.05 -26.60 -5.37
N VAL A 474 36.46 -25.50 -5.82
CA VAL A 474 35.11 -25.47 -6.40
C VAL A 474 35.23 -25.75 -7.89
N SER A 475 34.44 -26.70 -8.42
CA SER A 475 34.47 -27.05 -9.85
C SER A 475 33.70 -26.03 -10.71
N MET A 476 34.08 -25.90 -11.99
CA MET A 476 33.37 -25.02 -12.92
C MET A 476 31.91 -25.45 -13.16
N ASP A 477 31.64 -26.74 -13.20
CA ASP A 477 30.28 -27.25 -13.36
C ASP A 477 29.38 -26.84 -12.19
N MET A 478 29.92 -26.80 -10.96
CA MET A 478 29.19 -26.32 -9.79
C MET A 478 28.89 -24.82 -9.90
N ILE A 479 29.86 -24.02 -10.35
CA ILE A 479 29.67 -22.58 -10.58
C ILE A 479 28.61 -22.33 -11.66
N GLN A 480 28.69 -23.02 -12.81
CA GLN A 480 27.72 -22.87 -13.90
C GLN A 480 26.33 -23.36 -13.55
N ARG A 481 26.22 -24.37 -12.67
CA ARG A 481 24.92 -24.87 -12.20
C ARG A 481 24.14 -23.83 -11.41
N TYR A 482 24.82 -22.99 -10.61
CA TYR A 482 24.16 -21.97 -9.78
C TYR A 482 24.12 -20.60 -10.46
N PHE A 483 25.20 -20.21 -11.11
CA PHE A 483 25.37 -18.86 -11.66
C PHE A 483 25.41 -18.84 -13.18
N GLY A 484 25.01 -19.93 -13.83
CA GLY A 484 24.83 -19.97 -15.26
C GLY A 484 23.70 -19.02 -15.69
N THR A 485 23.87 -18.45 -16.87
CA THR A 485 22.84 -17.64 -17.51
C THR A 485 21.58 -18.48 -17.71
N ASP A 486 20.42 -17.93 -17.33
CA ASP A 486 19.15 -18.52 -17.71
C ASP A 486 18.99 -18.38 -19.24
N VAL A 487 19.14 -19.50 -19.95
CA VAL A 487 19.02 -19.55 -21.41
C VAL A 487 17.59 -19.35 -21.91
N ASP A 488 16.61 -19.55 -21.04
CA ASP A 488 15.20 -19.33 -21.36
C ASP A 488 14.80 -17.86 -21.16
N TRP A 489 15.67 -17.06 -20.54
CA TRP A 489 15.48 -15.62 -20.42
C TRP A 489 15.87 -14.91 -21.71
N TYR A 490 14.93 -14.12 -22.23
CA TYR A 490 15.23 -13.13 -23.25
C TYR A 490 14.40 -11.86 -23.02
N PRO A 491 14.94 -10.69 -23.40
CA PRO A 491 14.21 -9.42 -23.30
C PRO A 491 12.85 -9.53 -24.00
N GLY A 492 11.76 -9.31 -23.26
CA GLY A 492 10.39 -9.32 -23.79
C GLY A 492 9.58 -10.60 -23.56
N LYS A 493 10.12 -11.61 -22.85
CA LYS A 493 9.30 -12.71 -22.31
C LYS A 493 8.94 -12.41 -20.86
N THR A 494 7.65 -12.35 -20.54
CA THR A 494 7.17 -12.44 -19.15
C THR A 494 7.39 -13.88 -18.66
N TYR A 495 7.90 -14.06 -17.44
CA TYR A 495 8.06 -15.41 -16.89
C TYR A 495 6.69 -16.00 -16.55
N ASP A 496 6.10 -16.77 -17.46
CA ASP A 496 4.96 -17.66 -17.15
C ASP A 496 5.45 -18.89 -16.37
N ARG A 497 6.03 -18.71 -15.17
CA ARG A 497 6.32 -19.83 -14.26
C ARG A 497 5.11 -20.11 -13.37
N PHE A 498 4.17 -20.86 -13.97
CA PHE A 498 3.11 -21.70 -13.40
C PHE A 498 1.86 -21.04 -12.78
N GLY A 499 0.74 -21.24 -13.50
CA GLY A 499 -0.59 -21.45 -12.91
C GLY A 499 -1.56 -20.28 -13.04
N ALA A 500 -2.48 -20.37 -14.00
CA ALA A 500 -3.52 -19.40 -14.32
C ALA A 500 -4.24 -18.77 -13.11
N GLY A 501 -4.38 -17.45 -13.18
CA GLY A 501 -5.29 -16.65 -12.37
C GLY A 501 -5.39 -15.24 -12.95
N THR A 502 -5.95 -15.13 -14.16
CA THR A 502 -6.23 -13.88 -14.87
C THR A 502 -7.01 -12.89 -14.01
N LEU A 503 -6.58 -11.62 -14.04
CA LEU A 503 -7.44 -10.53 -14.51
C LEU A 503 -6.57 -9.38 -15.01
N VAL A 504 -6.23 -9.48 -16.30
CA VAL A 504 -5.82 -8.35 -17.11
C VAL A 504 -6.84 -8.30 -18.23
N ASP A 505 -7.80 -7.38 -18.13
CA ASP A 505 -8.28 -6.66 -19.31
C ASP A 505 -8.22 -5.16 -18.97
N PRO A 506 -7.12 -4.48 -19.29
CA PRO A 506 -7.06 -3.04 -19.24
C PRO A 506 -7.89 -2.55 -20.43
N VAL A 507 -8.95 -1.80 -20.12
CA VAL A 507 -9.68 -0.87 -20.99
C VAL A 507 -9.12 -0.81 -22.41
N VAL A 508 -9.85 -1.42 -23.37
CA VAL A 508 -9.67 -1.16 -24.80
C VAL A 508 -9.90 0.33 -25.01
N LEU A 509 -8.82 1.11 -25.06
CA LEU A 509 -8.83 2.41 -25.71
C LEU A 509 -9.01 2.11 -27.19
N GLY A 510 -10.26 2.18 -27.65
CA GLY A 510 -10.56 2.14 -29.08
C GLY A 510 -9.99 3.38 -29.73
N ASP A 511 -8.87 3.23 -30.42
CA ASP A 511 -8.47 4.12 -31.49
C ASP A 511 -9.55 4.04 -32.57
N SER A 512 -10.43 5.05 -32.60
CA SER A 512 -11.34 5.27 -33.72
C SER A 512 -10.61 6.13 -34.76
N ASP A 513 -9.89 5.48 -35.65
CA ASP A 513 -9.46 6.08 -36.92
C ASP A 513 -10.33 5.51 -38.05
N ASP A 514 -11.13 6.42 -38.62
CA ASP A 514 -11.41 6.59 -40.04
C ASP A 514 -11.57 5.34 -40.93
N GLU A 515 -12.82 4.99 -41.25
CA GLU A 515 -13.17 4.65 -42.64
C GLU A 515 -14.52 5.28 -43.01
N GLU A 516 -14.44 6.23 -43.95
CA GLU A 516 -15.54 6.68 -44.78
C GLU A 516 -16.03 5.51 -45.66
N GLU A 517 -17.31 5.13 -45.56
CA GLU A 517 -18.01 4.70 -46.78
C GLU A 517 -19.51 5.00 -46.72
N GLU A 518 -19.94 5.61 -47.81
CA GLU A 518 -21.23 6.21 -48.09
C GLU A 518 -22.22 5.16 -48.65
N VAL A 519 -23.49 5.51 -48.63
CA VAL A 519 -24.62 5.00 -49.44
C VAL A 519 -25.42 3.80 -48.89
N GLY A 520 -26.68 4.06 -48.54
CA GLY A 520 -27.69 3.00 -48.48
C GLY A 520 -29.00 3.28 -47.74
N ALA A 521 -29.75 4.30 -48.17
CA ALA A 521 -31.11 4.55 -47.68
C ALA A 521 -32.07 3.37 -47.93
N VAL A 522 -32.73 2.83 -46.88
CA VAL A 522 -34.07 2.24 -47.00
C VAL A 522 -34.91 2.55 -45.77
N VAL A 523 -35.83 3.48 -45.99
CA VAL A 523 -37.06 3.72 -45.20
C VAL A 523 -37.93 2.48 -45.21
N LYS A 524 -38.37 1.99 -44.04
CA LYS A 524 -39.68 1.36 -43.89
C LYS A 524 -40.27 1.63 -42.50
N ARG A 525 -41.24 2.54 -42.50
CA ARG A 525 -42.29 2.68 -41.49
C ARG A 525 -43.22 1.46 -41.56
N SER A 526 -43.64 0.95 -40.42
CA SER A 526 -44.98 0.40 -40.26
C SER A 526 -45.45 0.64 -38.83
N ALA A 527 -46.53 1.43 -38.76
CA ALA A 527 -47.29 1.77 -37.58
C ALA A 527 -48.45 0.77 -37.37
N SER A 528 -49.23 1.06 -36.34
CA SER A 528 -50.59 0.61 -36.01
C SER A 528 -50.65 -0.68 -35.19
N MET A 529 -51.14 -0.62 -33.94
CA MET A 529 -52.56 -0.54 -33.47
C MET A 529 -52.88 -1.94 -32.89
N ASP A 530 -53.59 -2.18 -31.81
CA ASP A 530 -54.45 -1.40 -30.90
C ASP A 530 -54.74 -2.29 -29.67
N ASP A 531 -55.14 -1.64 -28.56
CA ASP A 531 -56.17 -2.08 -27.58
C ASP A 531 -55.95 -3.35 -26.72
N ALA A 532 -56.36 -3.46 -25.45
CA ALA A 532 -57.17 -2.60 -24.58
C ALA A 532 -57.19 -3.14 -23.13
N GLU A 533 -57.36 -2.20 -22.20
CA GLU A 533 -58.25 -2.20 -21.04
C GLU A 533 -58.06 -3.04 -19.76
N ALA A 534 -58.46 -2.32 -18.69
CA ALA A 534 -58.96 -2.73 -17.37
C ALA A 534 -57.88 -3.05 -16.32
N GLY A 535 -57.87 -2.44 -15.13
CA GLY A 535 -58.83 -1.58 -14.44
C GLY A 535 -58.60 -1.78 -12.94
N GLY A 536 -58.59 -0.70 -12.13
CA GLY A 536 -58.26 -0.85 -10.71
C GLY A 536 -58.36 0.41 -9.87
N ASN A 537 -59.60 0.83 -9.59
CA ASN A 537 -59.99 1.87 -8.64
C ASN A 537 -59.43 1.65 -7.22
N GLY A 538 -58.98 2.72 -6.55
CA GLY A 538 -58.50 2.65 -5.16
C GLY A 538 -58.42 3.99 -4.40
N LYS A 539 -59.58 4.59 -4.14
CA LYS A 539 -59.94 5.52 -3.04
C LYS A 539 -58.83 6.18 -2.17
N ARG A 540 -58.73 7.50 -2.31
CA ARG A 540 -59.15 8.54 -1.31
C ARG A 540 -58.81 8.27 0.17
N LEU A 541 -57.81 8.98 0.70
CA LEU A 541 -57.80 9.51 2.07
C LEU A 541 -57.07 10.87 2.12
N LYS A 542 -57.87 11.92 2.34
CA LYS A 542 -57.45 13.24 2.78
C LYS A 542 -56.92 13.13 4.21
N ARG A 543 -55.74 13.66 4.49
CA ARG A 543 -55.41 14.23 5.79
C ARG A 543 -54.48 15.43 5.59
N GLU A 544 -55.06 16.59 5.85
CA GLU A 544 -54.39 17.86 6.05
C GLU A 544 -53.71 17.80 7.44
N SER A 545 -52.43 18.15 7.52
CA SER A 545 -51.81 18.68 8.74
C SER A 545 -50.80 19.75 8.33
N SER A 546 -51.30 20.97 8.23
CA SER A 546 -50.52 22.19 8.42
C SER A 546 -50.09 22.24 9.88
N ASP A 547 -48.78 22.34 10.17
CA ASP A 547 -48.21 22.95 11.39
C ASP A 547 -46.66 22.87 11.39
N GLU A 548 -45.99 23.18 10.27
CA GLU A 548 -44.51 23.16 10.20
C GLU A 548 -43.89 24.39 9.49
N MET A 549 -44.65 25.49 9.35
CA MET A 549 -44.14 26.74 8.73
C MET A 549 -43.99 27.93 9.68
N ASP A 550 -44.25 27.77 10.98
CA ASP A 550 -44.17 28.88 11.95
C ASP A 550 -42.92 28.87 12.87
N GLU A 551 -42.11 27.80 12.89
CA GLU A 551 -40.83 27.82 13.63
C GLU A 551 -39.67 28.42 12.82
N GLU A 552 -39.69 28.32 11.49
CA GLU A 552 -38.60 28.82 10.63
C GLU A 552 -38.60 30.35 10.51
N ARG A 553 -39.76 31.01 10.66
CA ARG A 553 -39.87 32.48 10.73
C ARG A 553 -39.50 33.06 12.09
N SER A 554 -39.54 32.26 13.16
CA SER A 554 -39.17 32.69 14.51
C SER A 554 -37.65 32.78 14.69
N MET A 555 -36.89 31.85 14.08
CA MET A 555 -35.43 31.88 14.14
C MET A 555 -34.80 32.98 13.27
N LYS A 556 -35.44 33.38 12.17
CA LYS A 556 -34.90 34.43 11.29
C LYS A 556 -34.97 35.84 11.89
N ARG A 557 -35.90 36.12 12.82
CA ARG A 557 -36.00 37.40 13.53
C ARG A 557 -35.05 37.57 14.72
N ARG A 558 -34.43 36.49 15.23
CA ARG A 558 -33.45 36.55 16.32
C ARG A 558 -31.99 36.70 15.84
N ARG A 559 -31.77 36.71 14.52
CA ARG A 559 -30.44 36.94 13.92
C ARG A 559 -30.23 38.38 13.41
N GLU A 560 -31.25 39.22 13.48
CA GLU A 560 -31.20 40.63 13.03
C GLU A 560 -31.39 41.65 14.19
N GLU A 561 -31.38 41.17 15.44
CA GLU A 561 -31.19 41.95 16.68
C GLU A 561 -29.89 41.50 17.35
#